data_AF-A0A4V5P7P4-F1
#
_entry.id   AF-A0A4V5P7P4-F1
#
_cell.length_a   1.000
_cell.length_b   1.000
_cell.length_c   1.000
_cell.angle_alpha   90.00
_cell.angle_beta   90.00
_cell.angle_gamma   90.00
#
_symmetry.space_group_name_H-M   'P 1'
#
loop_
_entity.id
_entity.type
_entity.pdbx_description
1 polymer ?
#
loop_
_entity_poly.entity_id
_entity_poly.type
_entity_poly.pdbx_seq_one_letter_code
_entity_poly.pdbx_strand_id
1 'polypeptide(L)'
;MDLGIPAMTKCCNQLDVCYDTCGANKYRCDAKFRWCLHSICSDLKRSLGFVSNIEVACDSLADTVFNTVWTLGCRPFMNSQRAACICAEEEKEDL
;
A
#
# COMPACT_ATOMS: atom_id res chain seq x y z
N MET A 1 -1.69 10.56 17.66
CA MET A 1 -2.87 11.03 16.90
C MET A 1 -2.92 10.20 15.64
N ASP A 2 -3.92 9.33 15.52
CA ASP A 2 -4.15 8.58 14.28
C ASP A 2 -5.07 9.43 13.42
N LEU A 3 -4.47 10.15 12.46
CA LEU A 3 -5.15 11.00 11.48
C LEU A 3 -5.59 10.18 10.24
N GLY A 4 -5.62 8.85 10.34
CA GLY A 4 -5.98 7.97 9.25
C GLY A 4 -7.47 8.02 8.92
N ILE A 5 -7.79 8.13 7.63
CA ILE A 5 -9.12 7.80 7.13
C ILE A 5 -9.27 6.28 7.27
N PRO A 6 -10.24 5.74 8.05
CA PRO A 6 -10.31 4.30 8.36
C PRO A 6 -10.29 3.38 7.12
N ALA A 7 -10.84 3.86 5.99
CA ALA A 7 -10.81 3.15 4.72
C ALA A 7 -9.40 3.04 4.12
N MET A 8 -8.56 4.07 4.25
CA MET A 8 -7.17 4.05 3.79
C MET A 8 -6.33 3.11 4.66
N THR A 9 -6.57 3.08 5.99
CA THR A 9 -5.89 2.14 6.90
C THR A 9 -6.10 0.69 6.49
N LYS A 10 -7.29 0.33 5.99
CA LYS A 10 -7.54 -1.02 5.45
C LYS A 10 -6.64 -1.34 4.25
N CYS A 11 -6.42 -0.40 3.34
CA CYS A 11 -5.53 -0.60 2.20
C CYS A 11 -4.06 -0.71 2.63
N CYS A 12 -3.62 0.10 3.61
CA CYS A 12 -2.29 -0.02 4.19
C CYS A 12 -2.08 -1.40 4.82
N ASN A 13 -3.02 -1.88 5.64
CA ASN A 13 -2.91 -3.21 6.25
C ASN A 13 -2.82 -4.33 5.20
N GLN A 14 -3.51 -4.22 4.06
CA GLN A 14 -3.39 -5.18 2.97
C GLN A 14 -2.03 -5.12 2.26
N LEU A 15 -1.47 -3.92 2.11
CA LEU A 15 -0.13 -3.71 1.57
C LEU A 15 0.91 -4.34 2.51
N ASP A 16 0.82 -4.07 3.81
CA ASP A 16 1.73 -4.57 4.83
C ASP A 16 1.73 -6.11 4.85
N VAL A 17 0.55 -6.74 4.88
CA VAL A 17 0.44 -8.21 4.76
C VAL A 17 1.08 -8.74 3.47
N CYS A 18 0.94 -8.02 2.36
CA CYS A 18 1.58 -8.41 1.09
C CYS A 18 3.10 -8.28 1.15
N TYR A 19 3.61 -7.20 1.75
CA TYR A 19 5.03 -6.96 1.96
C TYR A 19 5.65 -7.96 2.95
N ASP A 20 4.89 -8.41 3.95
CA ASP A 20 5.28 -9.42 4.95
C ASP A 20 5.12 -10.85 4.46
N THR A 21 4.68 -11.07 3.21
CA THR A 21 4.64 -12.41 2.62
C THR A 21 6.00 -12.71 1.97
N CYS A 22 6.74 -13.70 2.48
CA CYS A 22 8.03 -14.08 1.90
C CYS A 22 7.92 -14.43 0.41
N GLY A 23 8.82 -13.87 -0.41
CA GLY A 23 8.83 -14.08 -1.86
C GLY A 23 7.74 -13.31 -2.61
N ALA A 24 7.02 -12.40 -1.94
CA ALA A 24 6.07 -11.53 -2.61
C ALA A 24 6.77 -10.64 -3.66
N ASN A 25 6.02 -10.23 -4.67
CA ASN A 25 6.52 -9.31 -5.68
C ASN A 25 6.03 -7.89 -5.36
N LYS A 26 6.95 -6.95 -5.11
CA LYS A 26 6.65 -5.56 -4.78
C LYS A 26 5.65 -4.93 -5.76
N TYR A 27 5.89 -5.04 -7.06
CA TYR A 27 5.03 -4.43 -8.07
C TYR A 27 3.60 -4.99 -8.06
N ARG A 28 3.43 -6.29 -7.75
CA ARG A 28 2.10 -6.88 -7.57
C ARG A 28 1.42 -6.39 -6.28
N CYS A 29 2.18 -6.22 -5.20
CA CYS A 29 1.64 -5.64 -3.95
C CYS A 29 1.20 -4.18 -4.16
N ASP A 30 2.06 -3.36 -4.78
CA ASP A 30 1.76 -1.95 -5.08
C ASP A 30 0.57 -1.80 -6.02
N ALA A 31 0.45 -2.66 -7.03
CA ALA A 31 -0.71 -2.66 -7.92
C ALA A 31 -1.99 -2.95 -7.14
N LYS A 32 -2.01 -3.97 -6.26
CA LYS A 32 -3.16 -4.27 -5.40
C LYS A 32 -3.50 -3.10 -4.48
N PHE A 33 -2.50 -2.43 -3.92
CA PHE A 33 -2.68 -1.25 -3.09
C PHE A 33 -3.34 -0.11 -3.87
N ARG A 34 -2.88 0.17 -5.10
CA ARG A 34 -3.52 1.14 -6.00
C ARG A 34 -4.99 0.82 -6.23
N TRP A 35 -5.30 -0.44 -6.58
CA TRP A 35 -6.68 -0.88 -6.77
C TRP A 35 -7.54 -0.68 -5.51
N CYS A 36 -6.99 -0.97 -4.33
CA CYS A 36 -7.70 -0.75 -3.06
C CYS A 36 -8.06 0.73 -2.86
N LEU A 37 -7.12 1.64 -3.10
CA LEU A 37 -7.36 3.09 -2.95
C LEU A 37 -8.46 3.60 -3.91
N HIS A 38 -8.38 3.27 -5.21
CA HIS A 38 -9.40 3.73 -6.18
C HIS A 38 -10.77 3.05 -5.98
N SER A 39 -10.82 1.86 -5.37
CA SER A 39 -12.10 1.24 -4.99
C SER A 39 -12.85 2.12 -3.98
N ILE A 40 -12.16 2.80 -3.07
CA ILE A 40 -12.78 3.72 -2.11
C ILE A 40 -13.41 4.90 -2.85
N CYS A 41 -12.72 5.47 -3.83
CA CYS A 41 -13.25 6.57 -4.65
C CYS A 41 -14.45 6.12 -5.50
N SER A 42 -14.42 4.89 -6.03
CA SER A 42 -15.54 4.29 -6.76
C SER A 42 -16.78 4.09 -5.88
N ASP A 43 -16.58 3.63 -4.64
CA ASP A 43 -17.67 3.47 -3.66
C ASP A 43 -18.27 4.82 -3.23
N LEU A 44 -17.43 5.84 -3.08
CA LEU A 44 -17.86 7.21 -2.79
C LEU A 44 -18.71 7.79 -3.93
N LYS A 45 -18.26 7.62 -5.18
CA LYS A 45 -19.01 8.01 -6.39
C LYS A 45 -20.41 7.39 -6.41
N ARG A 46 -20.49 6.09 -6.15
CA ARG A 46 -21.77 5.36 -6.10
C ARG A 46 -22.69 5.90 -4.99
N SER A 47 -22.13 6.26 -3.84
CA SER A 47 -22.89 6.75 -2.69
C SER A 47 -23.43 8.17 -2.89
N LEU A 48 -22.73 9.02 -3.65
CA LEU A 48 -23.11 10.41 -3.90
C LEU A 48 -24.02 10.60 -5.13
N GLY A 49 -24.20 9.57 -5.97
CA GLY A 49 -25.18 9.56 -7.05
C GLY A 49 -24.88 10.46 -8.26
N PHE A 50 -23.87 11.32 -8.19
CA PHE A 50 -23.35 12.15 -9.30
C PHE A 50 -21.83 12.28 -9.23
N VAL A 51 -21.18 12.44 -10.39
CA VAL A 51 -19.76 12.85 -10.48
C VAL A 51 -19.65 14.23 -9.86
N SER A 52 -19.05 14.30 -8.67
CA SER A 52 -18.82 15.54 -7.95
C SER A 52 -17.34 15.88 -7.97
N ASN A 53 -16.98 17.15 -7.70
CA ASN A 53 -15.58 17.54 -7.52
C ASN A 53 -14.85 16.71 -6.45
N ILE A 54 -15.62 16.08 -5.54
CA ILE A 54 -15.12 15.17 -4.51
C ILE A 54 -14.57 13.87 -5.12
N GLU A 55 -15.13 13.36 -6.22
CA GLU A 55 -14.62 12.17 -6.92
C GLU A 55 -13.22 12.45 -7.48
N VAL A 56 -13.07 13.55 -8.22
CA VAL A 56 -11.78 13.96 -8.82
C VAL A 56 -10.73 14.21 -7.73
N ALA A 57 -11.13 14.85 -6.63
CA ALA A 57 -10.25 15.04 -5.48
C ALA A 57 -9.83 13.71 -4.83
N CYS A 58 -10.74 12.74 -4.73
CA CYS A 58 -10.44 11.41 -4.21
C CYS A 58 -9.42 10.69 -5.09
N ASP A 59 -9.64 10.64 -6.42
CA ASP A 59 -8.71 9.97 -7.33
C ASP A 59 -7.31 10.62 -7.29
N SER A 60 -7.24 11.96 -7.22
CA SER A 60 -5.97 12.67 -7.09
C SER A 60 -5.24 12.35 -5.78
N LEU A 61 -5.98 12.25 -4.67
CA LEU A 61 -5.43 11.83 -3.37
C LEU A 61 -4.96 10.37 -3.41
N ALA A 62 -5.75 9.48 -4.01
CA ALA A 62 -5.39 8.07 -4.19
C ALA A 62 -4.09 7.91 -4.99
N ASP A 63 -3.96 8.61 -6.12
CA ASP A 63 -2.74 8.61 -6.92
C ASP A 63 -1.55 9.20 -6.14
N THR A 64 -1.75 10.27 -5.36
CA THR A 64 -0.68 10.87 -4.55
C THR A 64 -0.14 9.89 -3.49
N VAL A 65 -1.05 9.21 -2.79
CA VAL A 65 -0.70 8.21 -1.78
C VAL A 65 -0.01 7.02 -2.44
N PHE A 66 -0.55 6.51 -3.56
CA PHE A 66 0.07 5.44 -4.32
C PHE A 66 1.48 5.80 -4.80
N ASN A 67 1.67 6.97 -5.40
CA ASN A 67 2.97 7.42 -5.90
C ASN A 67 4.00 7.56 -4.77
N THR A 68 3.55 7.94 -3.57
CA THR A 68 4.41 7.99 -2.38
C THR A 68 4.89 6.59 -2.01
N VAL A 69 3.99 5.61 -1.89
CA VAL A 69 4.33 4.20 -1.60
C VAL A 69 5.19 3.59 -2.70
N TRP A 70 4.84 3.83 -3.97
CA TRP A 70 5.59 3.34 -5.11
C TRP A 70 7.05 3.80 -5.06
N THR A 71 7.26 5.11 -4.89
CA THR A 71 8.56 5.77 -4.92
C THR A 71 9.41 5.43 -3.69
N LEU A 72 8.81 5.48 -2.50
CA LEU A 72 9.55 5.34 -1.23
C LEU A 72 9.51 3.92 -0.65
N GLY A 73 8.69 3.02 -1.20
CA GLY A 73 8.40 1.70 -0.63
C GLY A 73 9.46 0.64 -0.83
N CYS A 74 10.55 0.89 -1.57
CA CYS A 74 11.59 -0.12 -1.83
C CYS A 74 12.25 -0.60 -0.53
N ARG A 75 12.70 0.32 0.33
CA ARG A 75 13.35 -0.04 1.60
C ARG A 75 12.39 -0.74 2.58
N PRO A 76 11.16 -0.24 2.81
CA PRO A 76 10.16 -0.95 3.61
C PRO A 76 9.86 -2.36 3.09
N PHE A 77 9.68 -2.54 1.78
CA PHE A 77 9.46 -3.85 1.17
C PHE A 77 10.63 -4.81 1.46
N MET A 78 11.86 -4.39 1.21
CA MET A 78 13.04 -5.23 1.44
C MET A 78 13.22 -5.59 2.92
N ASN A 79 12.95 -4.66 3.84
CA ASN A 79 12.99 -4.93 5.28
C ASN A 79 11.94 -5.99 5.68
N SER A 80 10.72 -5.86 5.15
CA SER A 80 9.62 -6.80 5.38
C SER A 80 9.98 -8.20 4.85
N GLN A 81 10.58 -8.28 3.64
CA GLN A 81 11.05 -9.55 3.07
C GLN A 81 12.14 -10.21 3.92
N ARG A 82 13.09 -9.44 4.46
CA ARG A 82 14.12 -9.97 5.37
C ARG A 82 13.53 -10.53 6.66
N ALA A 83 12.48 -9.90 7.19
CA ALA A 83 11.79 -10.37 8.39
C ALA A 83 10.89 -11.58 8.11
N ALA A 84 10.27 -11.65 6.93
CA ALA A 84 9.32 -12.68 6.55
C ALA A 84 9.98 -13.98 6.05
N CYS A 85 11.16 -13.90 5.43
CA CYS A 85 11.83 -15.06 4.85
C CYS A 85 12.82 -15.70 5.81
N ILE A 86 12.81 -17.04 5.86
CA ILE A 86 13.91 -17.81 6.44
C ILE A 86 14.96 -17.98 5.34
N CYS A 87 16.03 -17.20 5.43
CA CYS A 87 17.19 -17.34 4.54
C CYS A 87 18.17 -18.34 5.16
N ALA A 88 18.80 -19.18 4.33
CA ALA A 88 19.94 -19.98 4.76
C ALA A 88 21.13 -19.02 5.01
N GLU A 89 21.23 -18.56 6.26
CA GLU A 89 22.31 -17.82 6.93
C GLU A 89 23.06 -16.76 6.09
N GLU A 90 22.80 -15.46 6.39
CA GLU A 90 23.89 -14.49 6.35
C GLU A 90 24.82 -14.86 7.52
N GLU A 91 25.99 -15.43 7.24
CA GLU A 91 27.08 -15.49 8.22
C GLU A 91 27.28 -14.07 8.75
N LYS A 92 26.94 -13.85 10.02
CA LYS A 92 27.36 -12.63 10.71
C LYS A 92 28.86 -12.75 10.91
N GLU A 93 29.64 -12.11 10.05
CA GLU A 93 30.97 -11.64 10.47
C GLU A 93 30.77 -10.59 11.56
N ASP A 94 30.64 -11.05 12.81
CA ASP A 94 30.84 -10.21 13.97
C ASP A 94 32.33 -9.82 13.99
N LEU A 95 32.59 -8.52 13.80
CA LEU A 95 33.91 -7.89 13.73
C LEU A 95 34.50 -7.65 15.13
#